data_AF-A0AAD4X4W8-F1
#
_entry.id   AF-A0AAD4X4W8-F1
#
_cell.length_a   1.000
_cell.length_b   1.000
_cell.length_c   1.000
_cell.angle_alpha   90.00
_cell.angle_beta   90.00
_cell.angle_gamma   90.00
#
_symmetry.space_group_name_H-M   'P 1'
#
loop_
_entity.id
_entity.type
_entity.pdbx_description
1 polymer ?
#
loop_
_entity_poly.entity_id
_entity_poly.type
_entity_poly.pdbx_seq_one_letter_code
_entity_poly.pdbx_strand_id
1 'polypeptide(L)'
;MADIKTCYRQGVPMIKSIPHEVLTEILGKVASSSLVDHLNVNQTCKFFHEAAQDDFILRHASLDELPVIQWTSKAEVAPFLKRCEHAQNPEVLYRQGMVEFFYNNQIDLGRELLQRSSNSGHTVATYVLGIIFLDSGDHQSILRGRELLNRILTKRSNNKTSRGEDVEECRKKSRRVIRQLWVNNSLNPSQSQACNSSRCTTGQKNVNGWSSNYEDMSDCEICRCNREFSHFTKMVLGVN
;
A
#
# COMPACT_ATOMS: atom_id res chain seq x y z
N MET A 1 -58.08 4.88 44.77
CA MET A 1 -57.57 4.40 43.46
C MET A 1 -56.50 5.39 43.03
N ALA A 2 -55.22 5.03 43.21
CA ALA A 2 -54.08 5.88 42.86
C ALA A 2 -53.21 5.14 41.83
N ASP A 3 -52.85 5.88 40.79
CA ASP A 3 -52.15 5.46 39.58
C ASP A 3 -50.82 4.73 39.85
N ILE A 4 -50.68 3.54 39.28
CA ILE A 4 -49.37 2.94 39.02
C ILE A 4 -48.83 3.57 37.75
N LYS A 5 -48.13 4.71 37.89
CA LYS A 5 -47.20 5.18 36.86
C LYS A 5 -46.00 4.24 36.84
N THR A 6 -46.03 3.29 35.92
CA THR A 6 -44.88 2.47 35.56
C THR A 6 -43.80 3.39 34.98
N CYS A 7 -42.80 3.75 35.79
CA CYS A 7 -41.60 4.43 35.32
C CYS A 7 -40.82 3.46 34.42
N TYR A 8 -41.08 3.48 33.11
CA TYR A 8 -40.09 3.05 32.13
C TYR A 8 -38.91 4.01 32.21
N ARG A 9 -37.92 3.68 33.04
CA ARG A 9 -36.56 4.21 32.83
C ARG A 9 -36.07 3.60 31.53
N GLN A 10 -36.31 4.29 30.42
CA GLN A 10 -35.48 4.10 29.22
C GLN A 10 -34.08 4.56 29.59
N GLY A 11 -33.31 3.67 30.23
CA GLY A 11 -31.88 3.86 30.40
C GLY A 11 -31.30 3.99 29.00
N VAL A 12 -30.59 5.10 28.75
CA VAL A 12 -29.75 5.21 27.57
C VAL A 12 -28.90 3.94 27.51
N PRO A 13 -28.97 3.12 26.45
CA PRO A 13 -28.19 1.90 26.36
C PRO A 13 -26.74 2.21 26.70
N MET A 14 -26.12 1.42 27.58
CA MET A 14 -24.76 1.65 28.09
C MET A 14 -23.74 1.98 26.99
N ILE A 15 -23.92 1.42 25.80
CA ILE A 15 -23.09 1.69 24.62
C ILE A 15 -23.14 3.15 24.15
N LYS A 16 -24.29 3.83 24.28
CA LYS A 16 -24.47 5.24 23.92
C LYS A 16 -23.90 6.19 24.98
N SER A 17 -23.44 5.66 26.12
CA SER A 17 -22.74 6.43 27.15
C SER A 17 -21.22 6.44 26.98
N ILE A 18 -20.70 5.64 26.03
CA ILE A 18 -19.28 5.63 25.66
C ILE A 18 -18.96 6.93 24.91
N PRO A 19 -17.89 7.66 25.28
CA PRO A 19 -17.43 8.83 24.52
C PRO A 19 -17.15 8.46 23.06
N HIS A 20 -17.52 9.35 22.14
CA HIS A 20 -17.40 9.10 20.70
C HIS A 20 -15.96 8.73 20.31
N GLU A 21 -14.96 9.40 20.86
CA GLU A 21 -13.55 9.19 20.57
C GLU A 21 -13.09 7.78 20.97
N VAL A 22 -13.57 7.28 22.11
CA VAL A 22 -13.26 5.93 22.59
C VAL A 22 -13.91 4.89 21.69
N LEU A 23 -15.15 5.13 21.26
CA LEU A 23 -15.84 4.26 20.33
C LEU A 23 -15.14 4.21 18.97
N THR A 24 -14.78 5.36 18.40
CA THR A 24 -14.06 5.47 17.13
C THR A 24 -12.71 4.76 17.19
N GLU A 25 -11.96 4.90 18.28
CA GLU A 25 -10.68 4.20 18.48
C GLU A 25 -10.86 2.67 18.54
N ILE A 26 -11.89 2.19 19.24
CA ILE A 26 -12.21 0.75 19.31
C ILE A 26 -12.59 0.23 17.93
N LEU A 27 -13.50 0.91 17.24
CA LEU A 27 -13.98 0.50 15.92
C LEU A 27 -12.88 0.62 14.85
N GLY A 28 -11.98 1.60 14.96
CA GLY A 28 -10.79 1.71 14.12
C GLY A 28 -9.83 0.53 14.32
N LYS A 29 -9.65 0.08 15.56
CA LYS A 29 -8.89 -1.15 15.85
C LYS A 29 -9.55 -2.40 15.28
N VAL A 30 -10.87 -2.53 15.41
CA VAL A 30 -11.62 -3.62 14.78
C VAL A 30 -11.47 -3.59 13.26
N ALA A 31 -11.64 -2.42 12.64
CA ALA A 31 -11.51 -2.28 11.19
C ALA A 31 -10.11 -2.61 10.69
N SER A 32 -9.07 -2.19 11.40
CA SER A 32 -7.68 -2.46 11.04
C SER A 32 -7.24 -3.91 11.29
N SER A 33 -7.94 -4.66 12.14
CA SER A 33 -7.60 -6.05 12.44
C SER A 33 -8.40 -7.07 11.62
N SER A 34 -9.66 -6.77 11.29
CA SER A 34 -10.58 -7.72 10.66
C SER A 34 -11.66 -6.99 9.86
N LEU A 35 -11.65 -7.22 8.54
CA LEU A 35 -12.69 -6.68 7.66
C LEU A 35 -14.06 -7.30 7.99
N VAL A 36 -14.10 -8.60 8.22
CA VAL A 36 -15.34 -9.33 8.57
C VAL A 36 -15.96 -8.76 9.83
N ASP A 37 -15.18 -8.51 10.88
CA ASP A 37 -15.71 -7.95 12.13
C ASP A 37 -16.22 -6.53 11.94
N HIS A 38 -15.55 -5.70 11.13
CA HIS A 38 -16.05 -4.38 10.77
C HIS A 38 -17.39 -4.44 10.02
N LEU A 39 -17.53 -5.35 9.06
CA LEU A 39 -18.78 -5.56 8.34
C LEU A 39 -19.89 -6.07 9.27
N ASN A 40 -19.55 -6.94 10.23
CA ASN A 40 -20.49 -7.42 11.25
C ASN A 40 -20.96 -6.27 12.16
N VAL A 41 -20.06 -5.38 12.59
CA VAL A 41 -20.42 -4.17 13.37
C VAL A 41 -21.47 -3.35 12.63
N ASN A 42 -21.29 -3.13 11.32
CA ASN A 42 -22.23 -2.38 10.47
C ASN A 42 -23.63 -2.99 10.41
N GLN A 43 -23.78 -4.29 10.71
CA GLN A 43 -25.05 -5.01 10.64
C GLN A 43 -25.75 -5.12 12.01
N THR A 44 -25.09 -4.76 13.11
CA THR A 44 -25.64 -4.94 14.47
C THR A 44 -26.84 -4.03 14.75
N CYS A 45 -26.69 -2.72 14.56
CA CYS A 45 -27.73 -1.73 14.77
C CYS A 45 -27.39 -0.40 14.09
N LYS A 46 -28.39 0.49 13.97
CA LYS A 46 -28.24 1.81 13.36
C LYS A 46 -27.10 2.65 13.96
N PHE A 47 -26.92 2.60 15.28
CA PHE A 47 -25.87 3.36 15.97
C PHE A 47 -24.46 2.92 15.54
N PHE A 48 -24.20 1.60 15.55
CA PHE A 48 -22.91 1.06 15.13
C PHE A 48 -22.70 1.18 13.63
N HIS A 49 -23.77 1.05 12.83
CA HIS A 49 -23.71 1.33 11.41
C HIS A 49 -23.21 2.75 11.16
N GLU A 50 -23.86 3.76 11.74
CA GLU A 50 -23.45 5.17 11.60
C GLU A 50 -22.03 5.41 12.12
N ALA A 51 -21.67 4.86 13.28
CA ALA A 51 -20.33 5.02 13.85
C ALA A 51 -19.24 4.40 12.98
N ALA A 52 -19.44 3.18 12.47
CA ALA A 52 -18.45 2.49 11.64
C ALA A 52 -18.30 3.09 10.23
N GLN A 53 -19.21 3.99 9.84
CA GLN A 53 -19.10 4.77 8.61
C GLN A 53 -18.20 6.02 8.77
N ASP A 54 -17.57 6.24 9.93
CA ASP A 54 -16.62 7.33 10.16
C ASP A 54 -15.35 7.21 9.27
N ASP A 55 -14.93 8.32 8.68
CA ASP A 55 -13.80 8.36 7.75
C ASP A 55 -12.48 7.93 8.39
N PHE A 56 -12.27 8.22 9.69
CA PHE A 56 -11.08 7.75 10.39
C PHE A 56 -11.06 6.21 10.44
N ILE A 57 -12.19 5.57 10.75
CA ILE A 57 -12.29 4.11 10.80
C ILE A 57 -12.03 3.51 9.42
N LEU A 58 -12.70 4.04 8.39
CA LEU A 58 -12.58 3.55 7.01
C LEU A 58 -11.18 3.76 6.43
N ARG A 59 -10.49 4.84 6.82
CA ARG A 59 -9.08 5.09 6.49
C ARG A 59 -8.15 4.01 7.04
N HIS A 60 -8.50 3.40 8.17
CA HIS A 60 -7.71 2.38 8.84
C HIS A 60 -8.18 0.94 8.59
N ALA A 61 -9.29 0.76 7.87
CA ALA A 61 -9.83 -0.56 7.57
C ALA A 61 -8.84 -1.46 6.79
N SER A 62 -8.69 -2.71 7.23
CA SER A 62 -7.88 -3.73 6.58
C SER A 62 -8.57 -4.26 5.32
N LEU A 63 -7.76 -4.59 4.32
CA LEU A 63 -8.20 -5.18 3.05
C LEU A 63 -7.43 -6.46 2.74
N ASP A 64 -6.77 -7.06 3.73
CA ASP A 64 -5.94 -8.26 3.54
C ASP A 64 -6.75 -9.45 3.01
N GLU A 65 -8.03 -9.53 3.37
CA GLU A 65 -8.96 -10.58 2.95
C GLU A 65 -9.58 -10.33 1.56
N LEU A 66 -9.43 -9.13 0.99
CA LEU A 66 -10.01 -8.78 -0.31
C LEU A 66 -9.00 -8.92 -1.44
N PRO A 67 -9.16 -9.87 -2.39
CA PRO A 67 -8.30 -9.94 -3.56
C PRO A 67 -8.53 -8.75 -4.50
N VAL A 68 -7.49 -8.38 -5.25
CA VAL A 68 -7.50 -7.25 -6.18
C VAL A 68 -8.47 -7.49 -7.36
N ILE A 69 -8.65 -8.74 -7.78
CA ILE A 69 -9.60 -9.14 -8.85
C ILE A 69 -11.05 -8.71 -8.54
N GLN A 70 -11.41 -8.53 -7.27
CA GLN A 70 -12.78 -8.16 -6.88
C GLN A 70 -13.10 -6.67 -7.10
N TRP A 71 -12.10 -5.85 -7.40
CA TRP A 71 -12.24 -4.39 -7.50
C TRP A 71 -12.94 -3.96 -8.79
N THR A 72 -12.90 -4.79 -9.81
CA THR A 72 -13.54 -4.56 -11.12
C THR A 72 -14.84 -5.36 -11.31
N SER A 73 -15.14 -6.33 -10.44
CA SER A 73 -16.10 -7.40 -10.75
C SER A 73 -17.24 -7.62 -9.74
N LYS A 74 -17.09 -7.22 -8.45
CA LYS A 74 -18.13 -7.47 -7.43
C LYS A 74 -18.84 -6.19 -6.98
N ALA A 75 -20.10 -6.06 -7.38
CA ALA A 75 -20.97 -4.94 -7.00
C ALA A 75 -21.18 -4.80 -5.48
N GLU A 76 -21.05 -5.89 -4.71
CA GLU A 76 -21.30 -5.89 -3.26
C GLU A 76 -20.16 -5.23 -2.46
N VAL A 77 -18.91 -5.36 -2.92
CA VAL A 77 -17.73 -4.82 -2.22
C VAL A 77 -17.40 -3.40 -2.70
N ALA A 78 -17.83 -3.05 -3.92
CA ALA A 78 -17.55 -1.76 -4.54
C ALA A 78 -18.00 -0.53 -3.72
N PRO A 79 -19.19 -0.50 -3.07
CA PRO A 79 -19.60 0.63 -2.24
C PRO A 79 -18.66 0.85 -1.06
N PHE A 80 -18.25 -0.24 -0.39
CA PHE A 80 -17.31 -0.17 0.73
C PHE A 80 -15.94 0.36 0.28
N LEU A 81 -15.39 -0.17 -0.82
CA LEU A 81 -14.11 0.30 -1.35
C LEU A 81 -14.15 1.78 -1.75
N LYS A 82 -15.23 2.24 -2.40
CA LYS A 82 -15.43 3.66 -2.73
C LYS A 82 -15.43 4.55 -1.49
N ARG A 83 -16.05 4.08 -0.41
CA ARG A 83 -16.05 4.80 0.87
C ARG A 83 -14.66 4.87 1.49
N CYS A 84 -13.92 3.76 1.50
CA CYS A 84 -12.53 3.75 1.96
C CYS A 84 -11.63 4.63 1.08
N GLU A 85 -11.88 4.69 -0.23
CA GLU A 85 -11.18 5.61 -1.14
C GLU A 85 -11.44 7.07 -0.79
N HIS A 86 -12.71 7.45 -0.59
CA HIS A 86 -13.08 8.79 -0.15
C HIS A 86 -12.40 9.16 1.17
N ALA A 87 -12.36 8.22 2.13
CA ALA A 87 -11.67 8.35 3.41
C ALA A 87 -10.12 8.35 3.31
N GLN A 88 -9.55 8.27 2.10
CA GLN A 88 -8.11 8.21 1.86
C GLN A 88 -7.42 7.01 2.51
N ASN A 89 -8.06 5.84 2.50
CA ASN A 89 -7.44 4.60 2.95
C ASN A 89 -6.19 4.30 2.09
N PRO A 90 -4.98 4.23 2.67
CA PRO A 90 -3.74 4.12 1.90
C PRO A 90 -3.62 2.81 1.12
N GLU A 91 -4.14 1.69 1.65
CA GLU A 91 -4.14 0.39 0.97
C GLU A 91 -5.09 0.42 -0.24
N VAL A 92 -6.23 1.12 -0.12
CA VAL A 92 -7.14 1.29 -1.26
C VAL A 92 -6.49 2.07 -2.38
N LEU A 93 -5.93 3.23 -2.05
CA LEU A 93 -5.27 4.09 -3.01
C LEU A 93 -4.08 3.38 -3.67
N TYR A 94 -3.34 2.58 -2.92
CA TYR A 94 -2.25 1.75 -3.46
C TYR A 94 -2.76 0.74 -4.47
N ARG A 95 -3.75 -0.09 -4.10
CA ARG A 95 -4.27 -1.16 -4.97
C ARG A 95 -4.95 -0.59 -6.21
N GLN A 96 -5.76 0.47 -6.07
CA GLN A 96 -6.36 1.15 -7.21
C GLN A 96 -5.29 1.77 -8.10
N GLY A 97 -4.27 2.42 -7.52
CA GLY A 97 -3.15 2.98 -8.29
C GLY A 97 -2.39 1.93 -9.10
N MET A 98 -2.21 0.72 -8.54
CA MET A 98 -1.64 -0.42 -9.27
C MET A 98 -2.53 -0.88 -10.43
N VAL A 99 -3.85 -0.98 -10.22
CA VAL A 99 -4.82 -1.36 -11.27
C VAL A 99 -4.83 -0.32 -12.38
N GLU A 100 -4.94 0.96 -12.04
CA GLU A 100 -5.00 2.04 -13.02
C GLU A 100 -3.71 2.12 -13.85
N PHE A 101 -2.54 2.02 -13.18
CA PHE A 101 -1.26 2.10 -13.86
C PHE A 101 -0.95 0.87 -14.72
N PHE A 102 -1.06 -0.35 -14.17
CA PHE A 102 -0.58 -1.58 -14.85
C PHE A 102 -1.65 -2.27 -15.69
N TYR A 103 -2.93 -2.18 -15.32
CA TYR A 103 -4.02 -2.89 -16.01
C TYR A 103 -4.84 -1.96 -16.93
N ASN A 104 -5.33 -0.82 -16.44
CA ASN A 104 -6.16 0.08 -17.26
C ASN A 104 -5.36 1.03 -18.17
N ASN A 105 -4.03 1.09 -18.01
CA ASN A 105 -3.16 2.02 -18.72
C ASN A 105 -3.52 3.51 -18.49
N GLN A 106 -4.11 3.83 -17.34
CA GLN A 106 -4.42 5.18 -16.89
C GLN A 106 -3.24 5.74 -16.09
N ILE A 107 -2.17 6.10 -16.81
CA ILE A 107 -0.86 6.43 -16.24
C ILE A 107 -0.92 7.52 -15.17
N ASP A 108 -1.55 8.65 -15.49
CA ASP A 108 -1.58 9.81 -14.60
C ASP A 108 -2.41 9.55 -13.33
N LEU A 109 -3.58 8.93 -13.50
CA LEU A 109 -4.44 8.55 -12.38
C LEU A 109 -3.75 7.52 -11.47
N GLY A 110 -3.13 6.50 -12.06
CA GLY A 110 -2.39 5.49 -11.30
C GLY A 110 -1.25 6.11 -10.49
N ARG A 111 -0.50 7.03 -11.08
CA ARG A 111 0.57 7.78 -10.39
C ARG A 111 0.03 8.66 -9.27
N GLU A 112 -1.06 9.38 -9.50
CA GLU A 112 -1.69 10.24 -8.49
C GLU A 112 -2.14 9.44 -7.26
N LEU A 113 -2.84 8.31 -7.49
CA LEU A 113 -3.31 7.43 -6.43
C LEU A 113 -2.15 6.83 -5.61
N LEU A 114 -1.10 6.36 -6.29
CA LEU A 114 0.12 5.87 -5.64
C LEU A 114 0.81 6.98 -4.84
N GLN A 115 0.85 8.21 -5.35
CA GLN A 115 1.42 9.36 -4.64
C GLN A 115 0.62 9.71 -3.39
N ARG A 116 -0.71 9.71 -3.44
CA ARG A 116 -1.58 9.93 -2.27
C ARG A 116 -1.43 8.84 -1.22
N SER A 117 -1.32 7.59 -1.64
CA SER A 117 -1.02 6.45 -0.75
C SER A 117 0.36 6.59 -0.09
N SER A 118 1.40 6.91 -0.87
CA SER A 118 2.76 7.16 -0.38
C SER A 118 2.81 8.30 0.63
N ASN A 119 2.13 9.43 0.35
CA ASN A 119 2.04 10.58 1.25
C ASN A 119 1.35 10.24 2.59
N SER A 120 0.48 9.22 2.58
CA SER A 120 -0.18 8.71 3.79
C SER A 120 0.67 7.71 4.57
N GLY A 121 1.93 7.49 4.17
CA GLY A 121 2.89 6.61 4.85
C GLY A 121 2.92 5.18 4.32
N HIS A 122 2.23 4.87 3.21
CA HIS A 122 2.21 3.51 2.66
C HIS A 122 3.56 3.16 2.00
N THR A 123 4.33 2.26 2.61
CA THR A 123 5.70 1.96 2.18
C THR A 123 5.75 1.30 0.80
N VAL A 124 4.82 0.39 0.51
CA VAL A 124 4.81 -0.33 -0.78
C VAL A 124 4.42 0.61 -1.92
N ALA A 125 3.51 1.55 -1.69
CA ALA A 125 3.19 2.58 -2.68
C ALA A 125 4.39 3.49 -2.94
N THR A 126 5.13 3.85 -1.90
CA THR A 126 6.38 4.62 -2.01
C THR A 126 7.42 3.87 -2.85
N TYR A 127 7.57 2.57 -2.63
CA TYR A 127 8.45 1.68 -3.41
C TYR A 127 8.09 1.66 -4.89
N VAL A 128 6.82 1.33 -5.20
CA VAL A 128 6.33 1.22 -6.58
C VAL A 128 6.40 2.56 -7.31
N LEU A 129 5.97 3.64 -6.64
CA LEU A 129 6.02 4.98 -7.22
C LEU A 129 7.45 5.41 -7.54
N GLY A 130 8.41 5.06 -6.68
CA GLY A 130 9.82 5.26 -6.93
C GLY A 130 10.29 4.57 -8.22
N ILE A 131 9.88 3.32 -8.43
CA ILE A 131 10.19 2.55 -9.65
C ILE A 131 9.55 3.16 -10.89
N ILE A 132 8.28 3.56 -10.82
CA ILE A 132 7.58 4.23 -11.93
C ILE A 132 8.25 5.56 -12.29
N PHE A 133 8.77 6.30 -11.30
CA PHE A 133 9.51 7.52 -11.56
C PHE A 133 10.87 7.26 -12.22
N LEU A 134 11.55 6.16 -11.91
CA LEU A 134 12.76 5.76 -12.64
C LEU A 134 12.47 5.45 -14.12
N ASP A 135 11.27 4.94 -14.43
CA ASP A 135 10.85 4.59 -15.80
C ASP A 135 10.53 5.81 -16.69
N SER A 136 10.32 6.98 -16.09
CA SER A 136 9.75 8.17 -16.77
C SER A 136 10.60 8.78 -17.89
N GLY A 137 11.90 8.51 -17.91
CA GLY A 137 12.84 9.14 -18.86
C GLY A 137 13.20 10.59 -18.57
N ASP A 138 12.47 11.29 -17.70
CA ASP A 138 12.75 12.67 -17.34
C ASP A 138 13.63 12.78 -16.09
N HIS A 139 14.59 13.71 -16.13
CA HIS A 139 15.62 13.81 -15.08
C HIS A 139 15.03 14.10 -13.68
N GLN A 140 13.98 14.92 -13.60
CA GLN A 140 13.39 15.34 -12.33
C GLN A 140 12.63 14.20 -11.66
N SER A 141 11.82 13.47 -12.43
CA SER A 141 11.17 12.24 -11.97
C SER A 141 12.20 11.21 -11.56
N ILE A 142 13.27 10.99 -12.34
CA ILE A 142 14.32 10.03 -11.96
C ILE A 142 14.94 10.38 -10.60
N LEU A 143 15.27 11.67 -10.35
CA LEU A 143 15.77 12.12 -9.05
C LEU A 143 14.77 11.85 -7.93
N ARG A 144 13.49 12.15 -8.16
CA ARG A 144 12.41 11.88 -7.20
C ARG A 144 12.24 10.38 -6.94
N GLY A 145 12.32 9.55 -7.98
CA GLY A 145 12.21 8.10 -7.90
C GLY A 145 13.32 7.49 -7.05
N ARG A 146 14.55 7.97 -7.26
CA ARG A 146 15.71 7.63 -6.43
C ARG A 146 15.48 8.02 -4.96
N GLU A 147 15.04 9.25 -4.71
CA GLU A 147 14.77 9.73 -3.35
C GLU A 147 13.78 8.81 -2.62
N LEU A 148 12.65 8.47 -3.26
CA LEU A 148 11.63 7.60 -2.69
C LEU A 148 12.18 6.19 -2.39
N LEU A 149 12.93 5.61 -3.32
CA LEU A 149 13.51 4.27 -3.13
C LEU A 149 14.55 4.26 -2.03
N ASN A 150 15.39 5.30 -1.91
CA ASN A 150 16.41 5.36 -0.87
C ASN A 150 15.81 5.37 0.54
N ARG A 151 14.64 5.98 0.74
CA ARG A 151 13.93 5.95 2.04
C ARG A 151 13.61 4.53 2.51
N ILE A 152 13.53 3.57 1.59
CA ILE A 152 13.24 2.16 1.87
C ILE A 152 14.52 1.36 1.88
N LEU A 153 15.37 1.54 0.87
CA LEU A 153 16.60 0.77 0.69
C LEU A 153 17.62 1.02 1.81
N THR A 154 17.69 2.24 2.34
CA THR A 154 18.66 2.58 3.40
C THR A 154 18.23 2.17 4.80
N LYS A 155 17.00 1.67 4.99
CA LYS A 155 16.54 1.14 6.28
C LYS A 155 17.42 -0.08 6.63
N ARG A 156 18.32 0.08 7.60
CA ARG A 156 19.13 -1.04 8.10
C ARG A 156 18.22 -2.06 8.79
N SER A 157 18.34 -3.31 8.39
CA SER A 157 17.62 -4.47 8.96
C SER A 157 17.83 -4.69 10.47
N ASN A 158 18.70 -3.91 11.12
CA ASN A 158 19.17 -4.18 12.48
C ASN A 158 18.24 -3.72 13.60
N ASN A 159 17.17 -2.98 13.31
CA ASN A 159 16.14 -2.65 14.28
C ASN A 159 14.80 -3.23 13.84
N LYS A 160 14.43 -4.40 14.41
CA LYS A 160 13.10 -5.03 14.29
C LYS A 160 11.93 -4.11 14.74
N THR A 161 12.23 -2.93 15.25
CA THR A 161 11.27 -1.92 15.72
C THR A 161 10.92 -0.84 14.68
N SER A 162 11.53 -0.86 13.48
CA SER A 162 11.12 0.09 12.43
C SER A 162 9.72 -0.26 11.93
N ARG A 163 8.74 0.64 12.17
CA ARG A 163 7.29 0.43 11.98
C ARG A 163 6.83 0.31 10.51
N GLY A 164 7.71 -0.01 9.56
CA GLY A 164 7.36 -0.08 8.14
C GLY A 164 8.13 -1.15 7.39
N GLU A 165 7.60 -1.54 6.24
CA GLU A 165 8.15 -2.61 5.39
C GLU A 165 9.60 -2.34 4.98
N ASP A 166 10.38 -3.43 4.92
CA ASP A 166 11.65 -3.44 4.23
C ASP A 166 11.46 -3.67 2.72
N VAL A 167 12.54 -3.60 1.95
CA VAL A 167 12.49 -3.77 0.50
C VAL A 167 11.96 -5.15 0.09
N GLU A 168 12.22 -6.19 0.87
CA GLU A 168 11.81 -7.56 0.53
C GLU A 168 10.30 -7.74 0.72
N GLU A 169 9.74 -7.15 1.78
CA GLU A 169 8.30 -7.12 1.98
C GLU A 169 7.60 -6.26 0.93
N CYS A 170 8.18 -5.13 0.53
CA CYS A 170 7.67 -4.34 -0.60
C CYS A 170 7.61 -5.16 -1.90
N ARG A 171 8.66 -5.93 -2.21
CA ARG A 171 8.67 -6.83 -3.38
C ARG A 171 7.59 -7.90 -3.27
N LYS A 172 7.44 -8.55 -2.11
CA LYS A 172 6.42 -9.58 -1.89
C LYS A 172 5.00 -9.04 -2.06
N LYS A 173 4.67 -7.92 -1.42
CA LYS A 173 3.34 -7.29 -1.49
C LYS A 173 3.03 -6.80 -2.90
N SER A 174 3.98 -6.16 -3.57
CA SER A 174 3.83 -5.75 -4.98
C SER A 174 3.57 -6.94 -5.90
N ARG A 175 4.33 -8.04 -5.72
CA ARG A 175 4.15 -9.28 -6.49
C ARG A 175 2.76 -9.89 -6.32
N ARG A 176 2.21 -9.87 -5.10
CA ARG A 176 0.86 -10.38 -4.82
C ARG A 176 -0.21 -9.63 -5.61
N VAL A 177 -0.06 -8.31 -5.77
CA VAL A 177 -0.97 -7.48 -6.56
C VAL A 177 -0.76 -7.73 -8.05
N ILE A 178 0.47 -7.62 -8.56
CA ILE A 178 0.79 -7.81 -9.99
C ILE A 178 0.33 -9.17 -10.52
N ARG A 179 0.47 -10.26 -9.74
CA ARG A 179 0.01 -11.61 -10.13
C ARG A 179 -1.51 -11.74 -10.33
N GLN A 180 -2.27 -10.77 -9.84
CA GLN A 180 -3.73 -10.72 -9.98
C GLN A 180 -4.17 -9.81 -11.13
N LEU A 181 -3.23 -9.18 -11.85
CA LEU A 181 -3.51 -8.26 -12.93
C LEU A 181 -3.10 -8.86 -14.27
N TRP A 182 -3.87 -8.56 -15.31
CA TRP A 182 -3.40 -8.70 -16.69
C TRP A 182 -2.62 -7.43 -17.07
N VAL A 183 -1.28 -7.49 -17.00
CA VAL A 183 -0.46 -6.29 -17.22
C VAL A 183 -0.58 -5.83 -18.68
N ASN A 184 -1.16 -4.65 -18.88
CA ASN A 184 -1.28 -3.98 -20.18
C ASN A 184 -0.23 -2.87 -20.36
N ASN A 185 0.25 -2.31 -19.24
CA ASN A 185 1.29 -1.30 -19.24
C ASN A 185 2.53 -1.83 -18.50
N SER A 186 3.64 -1.96 -19.22
CA SER A 186 4.90 -2.51 -18.73
C SER A 186 5.98 -1.45 -18.67
N LEU A 187 6.87 -1.56 -17.67
CA LEU A 187 8.05 -0.70 -17.53
C LEU A 187 9.09 -1.03 -18.61
N ASN A 188 9.87 -0.04 -19.03
CA ASN A 188 10.93 -0.21 -20.02
C ASN A 188 12.21 -0.77 -19.37
N PRO A 189 12.61 -2.03 -19.64
CA PRO A 189 13.80 -2.63 -19.01
C PRO A 189 15.10 -1.90 -19.34
N SER A 190 15.14 -1.16 -20.45
CA SER A 190 16.31 -0.41 -20.90
C SER A 190 16.50 0.92 -20.16
N GLN A 191 15.53 1.34 -19.35
CA GLN A 191 15.49 2.65 -18.68
C GLN A 191 16.49 2.80 -17.50
N SER A 192 17.40 1.83 -17.33
CA SER A 192 18.43 1.87 -16.29
C SER A 192 19.37 3.06 -16.42
N GLN A 193 19.74 3.63 -15.27
CA GLN A 193 20.53 4.86 -15.21
C GLN A 193 22.03 4.57 -15.28
N ALA A 194 22.77 5.37 -16.04
CA ALA A 194 24.22 5.24 -16.10
C ALA A 194 24.86 5.55 -14.74
N CYS A 195 25.77 4.68 -14.30
CA CYS A 195 26.58 4.90 -13.11
C CYS A 195 28.02 5.23 -13.52
N ASN A 196 28.50 6.42 -13.13
CA ASN A 196 29.87 6.86 -13.42
C ASN A 196 30.84 6.60 -12.26
N SER A 197 30.40 5.90 -11.22
CA SER A 197 31.26 5.60 -10.07
C SER A 197 32.27 4.51 -10.43
N SER A 198 33.56 4.85 -10.39
CA SER A 198 34.65 3.89 -10.58
C SER A 198 34.66 2.76 -9.53
N ARG A 199 33.96 2.95 -8.42
CA ARG A 199 33.80 1.95 -7.35
C ARG A 199 32.64 0.98 -7.61
N CYS A 200 31.71 1.32 -8.50
CA CYS A 200 30.57 0.46 -8.83
C CYS A 200 30.93 -0.40 -10.04
N THR A 201 31.47 -1.60 -9.80
CA THR A 201 31.97 -2.54 -10.84
C THR A 201 30.85 -3.27 -11.60
N THR A 202 29.59 -2.84 -11.49
CA THR A 202 28.40 -3.51 -12.02
C THR A 202 28.16 -3.28 -13.51
N GLY A 203 29.19 -2.93 -14.28
CA GLY A 203 29.13 -2.86 -15.75
C GLY A 203 29.37 -4.18 -16.47
N GLN A 204 29.84 -5.26 -15.80
CA GLN A 204 30.32 -6.45 -16.52
C GLN A 204 30.05 -7.84 -15.90
N LYS A 205 29.38 -7.97 -14.75
CA LYS A 205 29.09 -9.32 -14.22
C LYS A 205 27.77 -9.84 -14.77
N ASN A 206 27.87 -10.50 -15.92
CA ASN A 206 26.96 -11.57 -16.30
C ASN A 206 26.71 -12.46 -15.08
N VAL A 207 25.43 -12.68 -14.79
CA VAL A 207 24.97 -13.65 -13.80
C VAL A 207 25.44 -15.02 -14.28
N ASN A 208 26.59 -15.48 -13.77
CA ASN A 208 27.02 -16.87 -13.60
C ASN A 208 28.48 -16.88 -13.15
N GLY A 209 28.70 -17.04 -11.85
CA GLY A 209 30.04 -17.22 -11.30
C GLY A 209 30.13 -16.78 -9.86
N TRP A 210 30.06 -17.74 -8.94
CA TRP A 210 30.41 -17.52 -7.55
C TRP A 210 31.86 -17.05 -7.45
N SER A 211 32.09 -15.94 -6.74
CA SER A 211 33.40 -15.62 -6.19
C SER A 211 33.22 -14.97 -4.83
N SER A 212 33.43 -15.78 -3.80
CA SER A 212 33.66 -15.37 -2.41
C SER A 212 34.87 -14.44 -2.36
N ASN A 213 34.66 -13.19 -1.97
CA ASN A 213 35.56 -12.42 -1.10
C ASN A 213 34.84 -11.16 -0.63
N TYR A 214 34.70 -11.07 0.70
CA TYR A 214 33.95 -10.06 1.43
C TYR A 214 34.78 -8.79 1.59
N GLU A 215 34.59 -7.83 0.69
CA GLU A 215 34.50 -6.43 1.09
C GLU A 215 33.10 -5.97 0.68
N ASP A 216 32.29 -5.62 1.68
CA ASP A 216 30.94 -5.08 1.55
C ASP A 216 31.02 -3.70 0.86
N MET A 217 31.27 -3.74 -0.44
CA MET A 217 31.16 -2.59 -1.32
C MET A 217 29.68 -2.25 -1.38
N SER A 218 29.23 -1.41 -0.46
CA SER A 218 27.90 -0.80 -0.51
C SER A 218 27.73 -0.20 -1.90
N ASP A 219 26.95 -0.88 -2.74
CA ASP A 219 26.58 -0.40 -4.06
C ASP A 219 26.19 1.09 -3.97
N CYS A 220 26.67 1.91 -4.89
CA CYS A 220 26.23 3.30 -4.95
C CYS A 220 24.72 3.36 -5.17
N GLU A 221 24.12 4.46 -4.72
CA GLU A 221 22.68 4.70 -4.77
C GLU A 221 22.03 4.38 -6.13
N ILE A 222 22.68 4.78 -7.22
CA ILE A 222 22.23 4.51 -8.60
C ILE A 222 22.18 3.01 -8.88
N CYS A 223 23.24 2.26 -8.55
CA CYS A 223 23.28 0.81 -8.77
C CYS A 223 22.23 0.07 -7.94
N ARG A 224 21.98 0.52 -6.71
CA ARG A 224 20.91 -0.03 -5.87
C ARG A 224 19.53 0.20 -6.48
N CYS A 225 19.26 1.42 -6.93
CA CYS A 225 18.02 1.76 -7.61
C CYS A 225 17.84 0.96 -8.92
N ASN A 226 18.88 0.85 -9.74
CA ASN A 226 18.86 0.06 -10.98
C ASN A 226 18.59 -1.42 -10.72
N ARG A 227 19.19 -1.98 -9.66
CA ARG A 227 18.97 -3.38 -9.26
C ARG A 227 17.52 -3.60 -8.85
N GLU A 228 16.93 -2.70 -8.06
CA GLU A 228 15.51 -2.77 -7.71
C GLU A 228 14.60 -2.60 -8.92
N PHE A 229 14.89 -1.62 -9.78
CA PHE A 229 14.14 -1.38 -11.01
C PHE A 229 14.14 -2.62 -11.90
N SER A 230 15.31 -3.25 -12.10
CA SER A 230 15.45 -4.49 -12.87
C SER A 230 14.67 -5.64 -12.23
N HIS A 231 14.78 -5.83 -10.92
CA HIS A 231 14.05 -6.87 -10.20
C HIS A 231 12.53 -6.70 -10.34
N PHE A 232 12.03 -5.47 -10.19
CA PHE A 232 10.60 -5.19 -10.32
C PHE A 232 10.12 -5.34 -11.76
N THR A 233 10.88 -4.85 -12.74
CA THR A 233 10.53 -4.98 -14.15
C THR A 233 10.44 -6.44 -14.56
N LYS A 234 11.40 -7.28 -14.14
CA LYS A 234 11.34 -8.74 -14.33
C LYS A 234 10.09 -9.36 -13.72
N MET A 235 9.72 -8.95 -12.50
CA MET A 235 8.50 -9.39 -11.83
C MET A 235 7.24 -9.01 -12.59
N VAL A 236 7.18 -7.80 -13.18
CA VAL A 236 6.03 -7.34 -13.99
C VAL A 236 5.96 -8.10 -15.32
N LEU A 237 7.10 -8.40 -15.95
CA LEU A 237 7.17 -9.14 -17.21
C LEU A 237 7.01 -10.67 -17.05
N GLY A 238 7.00 -11.18 -15.82
CA GLY A 238 6.91 -12.62 -15.55
C GLY A 238 8.17 -13.42 -15.93
N VAL A 239 9.33 -12.75 -16.05
CA VAL A 239 10.60 -13.37 -16.41
C VAL A 239 11.43 -13.56 -15.14
N ASN A 240 11.78 -14.81 -14.80
CA ASN A 240 12.66 -15.13 -13.65
C ASN A 240 14.13 -15.07 -14.05
#